data_AF-A0A1K1LZU3-F1
#
_entry.id   AF-A0A1K1LZU3-F1
#
_cell.length_a   1.000
_cell.length_b   1.000
_cell.length_c   1.000
_cell.angle_alpha   90.00
_cell.angle_beta   90.00
_cell.angle_gamma   90.00
#
_symmetry.space_group_name_H-M   'P 1'
#
loop_
_entity.id
_entity.type
_entity.pdbx_description
1 polymer ?
#
loop_
_entity_poly.entity_id
_entity_poly.type
_entity_poly.pdbx_seq_one_letter_code
_entity_poly.pdbx_strand_id
1 'polypeptide(L)'
;MSIEADKNVVIPKVDIEPIQLENPMKAYKKAYLILIPAGTIALAAMGGAVGALFGAVIGWTASYIFMQGVSGIKLFKLNFKDYSLARPLTDDQLFTQLSSINQHPDFKIEKGAWGVYFTFKNTTTHRIRIDKEKQVYSIISKLTRKNLVKKRHNPGVTEYKHAYTAVPYIKQMIDAAITTEARVEGL
;
A
#
# COMPACT_ATOMS: atom_id res chain seq x y z
N MET A 1 34.35 -30.50 -17.94
CA MET A 1 34.27 -29.03 -17.84
C MET A 1 33.31 -28.73 -16.70
N SER A 2 33.84 -28.35 -15.54
CA SER A 2 33.05 -28.08 -14.34
C SER A 2 32.51 -26.65 -14.44
N ILE A 3 31.19 -26.49 -14.42
CA ILE A 3 30.57 -25.17 -14.38
C ILE A 3 30.56 -24.74 -12.92
N GLU A 4 31.43 -23.78 -12.59
CA GLU A 4 31.38 -23.04 -11.33
C GLU A 4 30.02 -22.35 -11.22
N ALA A 5 29.22 -22.79 -10.25
CA ALA A 5 28.03 -22.07 -9.86
C ALA A 5 28.46 -20.73 -9.26
N ASP A 6 28.11 -19.64 -9.95
CA ASP A 6 28.33 -18.26 -9.52
C ASP A 6 27.76 -18.05 -8.11
N LYS A 7 28.67 -17.88 -7.13
CA LYS A 7 28.39 -17.79 -5.69
C LYS A 7 27.85 -16.43 -5.24
N ASN A 8 27.48 -15.54 -6.16
CA ASN A 8 27.04 -14.18 -5.82
C ASN A 8 25.53 -13.92 -5.99
N VAL A 9 24.69 -14.92 -5.77
CA VAL A 9 23.25 -14.65 -5.55
C VAL A 9 23.03 -14.44 -4.05
N VAL A 10 23.07 -13.17 -3.63
CA VAL A 10 22.46 -12.76 -2.37
C VAL A 10 20.96 -12.91 -2.56
N ILE A 11 20.43 -14.09 -2.27
CA ILE A 11 19.01 -14.24 -1.94
C ILE A 11 18.83 -13.30 -0.75
N PRO A 12 18.05 -12.21 -0.86
CA PRO A 12 17.86 -11.31 0.26
C PRO A 12 17.36 -12.18 1.41
N LYS A 13 18.19 -12.26 2.45
CA LYS A 13 17.83 -12.92 3.70
C LYS A 13 16.50 -12.28 4.07
N VAL A 14 15.44 -13.09 4.12
CA VAL A 14 14.14 -12.58 4.56
C VAL A 14 14.38 -12.14 6.00
N ASP A 15 14.58 -10.85 6.20
CA ASP A 15 14.62 -10.28 7.54
C ASP A 15 13.30 -10.69 8.17
N ILE A 16 13.40 -11.51 9.22
CA ILE A 16 12.24 -12.03 9.95
C ILE A 16 11.62 -10.92 10.81
N GLU A 17 12.27 -9.75 10.84
CA GLU A 17 11.82 -8.59 11.57
C GLU A 17 10.54 -8.03 10.97
N PRO A 18 9.51 -7.72 11.78
CA PRO A 18 8.28 -7.15 11.29
C PRO A 18 8.52 -5.85 10.50
N ILE A 19 7.93 -5.75 9.31
CA ILE A 19 8.07 -4.59 8.42
C ILE A 19 7.48 -3.36 9.09
N GLN A 20 8.30 -2.36 9.38
CA GLN A 20 7.85 -1.15 10.05
C GLN A 20 6.94 -0.32 9.13
N LEU A 21 5.80 0.11 9.67
CA LEU A 21 4.86 0.93 8.90
C LEU A 21 5.33 2.38 8.82
N GLU A 22 5.61 2.83 7.62
CA GLU A 22 5.92 4.23 7.36
C GLU A 22 4.70 5.12 7.60
N ASN A 23 4.92 6.40 7.94
CA ASN A 23 3.82 7.36 8.13
C ASN A 23 3.87 8.50 7.10
N PRO A 24 3.47 8.23 5.84
CA PRO A 24 3.53 9.21 4.76
C PRO A 24 2.58 10.41 5.00
N MET A 25 1.64 10.30 5.95
CA MET A 25 0.71 11.36 6.31
C MET A 25 1.22 12.25 7.45
N LYS A 26 2.41 12.00 8.02
CA LYS A 26 2.95 12.77 9.16
C LYS A 26 3.01 14.27 8.90
N ALA A 27 3.43 14.68 7.70
CA ALA A 27 3.52 16.10 7.32
C ALA A 27 2.15 16.79 7.33
N TYR A 28 1.08 16.07 6.98
CA TYR A 28 -0.28 16.59 6.90
C TYR A 28 -0.96 16.72 8.26
N LYS A 29 -0.37 16.16 9.34
CA LYS A 29 -0.86 16.41 10.71
C LYS A 29 -0.83 17.90 11.07
N LYS A 30 0.01 18.70 10.42
CA LYS A 30 0.02 20.17 10.56
C LYS A 30 -1.33 20.81 10.20
N ALA A 31 -2.16 20.16 9.38
CA ALA A 31 -3.51 20.64 9.10
C ALA A 31 -4.33 20.82 10.38
N TYR A 32 -4.25 19.89 11.34
CA TYR A 32 -4.92 20.04 12.64
C TYR A 32 -4.39 21.23 13.44
N LEU A 33 -3.08 21.47 13.39
CA LEU A 33 -2.43 22.57 14.10
C LEU A 33 -2.80 23.94 13.53
N ILE A 34 -3.28 24.00 12.28
CA ILE A 34 -3.64 25.25 11.61
C ILE A 34 -5.15 25.45 11.62
N LEU A 35 -5.91 24.44 11.20
CA LEU A 35 -7.35 24.56 10.99
C LEU A 35 -8.15 24.58 12.30
N ILE A 36 -7.70 23.89 13.36
CA ILE A 36 -8.38 23.97 14.67
C ILE A 36 -8.27 25.39 15.24
N PRO A 37 -7.08 26.01 15.38
CA PRO A 37 -6.98 27.39 15.84
C PRO A 37 -7.69 28.38 14.91
N ALA A 38 -7.57 28.22 13.58
CA ALA A 38 -8.24 29.09 12.63
C ALA A 38 -9.77 29.06 12.79
N GLY A 39 -10.37 27.87 12.90
CA GLY A 39 -11.80 27.72 13.16
C GLY A 39 -12.21 28.31 14.51
N THR A 40 -11.40 28.08 15.55
CA THR A 40 -11.63 28.62 16.90
C THR A 40 -11.65 30.15 16.88
N ILE A 41 -10.64 30.79 16.28
CA ILE A 41 -10.52 32.24 16.19
C ILE A 41 -11.68 32.83 15.36
N ALA A 42 -11.98 32.22 14.21
CA ALA A 42 -13.03 32.70 13.31
C ALA A 42 -14.40 32.73 13.98
N LEU A 43 -14.78 31.67 14.70
CA LEU A 43 -16.09 31.62 15.36
C LEU A 43 -16.10 32.28 16.75
N ALA A 44 -14.96 32.39 17.43
CA ALA A 44 -14.86 33.15 18.67
C ALA A 44 -15.23 34.63 18.46
N ALA A 45 -14.85 35.20 17.31
CA ALA A 45 -15.18 36.59 16.96
C ALA A 45 -16.70 36.86 16.85
N MET A 46 -17.52 35.81 16.60
CA MET A 46 -18.97 35.94 16.42
C MET A 46 -19.79 35.47 17.64
N GLY A 47 -19.23 34.62 18.50
CA GLY A 47 -19.98 33.95 19.57
C GLY A 47 -19.22 33.75 20.89
N GLY A 48 -18.10 34.44 21.08
CA GLY A 48 -17.29 34.35 22.29
C GLY A 48 -16.82 32.91 22.58
N ALA A 49 -16.84 32.51 23.85
CA ALA A 49 -16.38 31.19 24.28
C ALA A 49 -17.18 30.03 23.65
N VAL A 50 -18.49 30.20 23.45
CA VAL A 50 -19.34 29.17 22.82
C VAL A 50 -18.99 29.04 21.33
N GLY A 51 -18.81 30.16 20.63
CA GLY A 51 -18.34 30.19 19.25
C GLY A 51 -16.97 29.52 19.08
N ALA A 52 -16.04 29.74 20.02
CA ALA A 52 -14.72 29.11 20.03
C ALA A 52 -14.80 27.58 20.05
N LEU A 53 -15.69 27.00 20.88
CA LEU A 53 -15.88 25.54 20.96
C LEU A 53 -16.42 24.96 19.65
N PHE A 54 -17.44 25.59 19.06
CA PHE A 54 -17.95 25.17 17.74
C PHE A 54 -16.86 25.29 16.66
N GLY A 55 -16.08 26.37 16.69
CA GLY A 55 -14.97 26.60 15.78
C GLY A 55 -13.89 25.51 15.87
N ALA A 56 -13.54 25.07 17.07
CA ALA A 56 -12.59 23.99 17.28
C ALA A 56 -13.09 22.65 16.68
N VAL A 57 -14.37 22.32 16.88
CA VAL A 57 -15.00 21.10 16.33
C VAL A 57 -15.05 21.15 14.80
N ILE A 58 -15.41 22.30 14.22
CA ILE A 58 -15.43 22.50 12.76
C ILE A 58 -14.01 22.38 12.20
N GLY A 59 -13.02 23.04 12.81
CA GLY A 59 -11.62 22.96 12.38
C GLY A 59 -11.04 21.54 12.47
N TRP A 60 -11.41 20.79 13.51
CA TRP A 60 -11.04 19.38 13.64
C TRP A 60 -11.68 18.52 12.54
N THR A 61 -12.97 18.73 12.26
CA THR A 61 -13.72 18.03 11.20
C THR A 61 -13.14 18.35 9.82
N ALA A 62 -12.84 19.61 9.53
CA ALA A 62 -12.22 20.04 8.28
C ALA A 62 -10.84 19.41 8.10
N SER A 63 -10.01 19.39 9.15
CA SER A 63 -8.70 18.71 9.13
C SER A 63 -8.84 17.21 8.86
N TYR A 64 -9.82 16.58 9.50
CA TYR A 64 -10.11 15.16 9.32
C TYR A 64 -10.47 14.85 7.86
N ILE A 65 -11.43 15.59 7.29
CA ILE A 65 -11.85 15.43 5.89
C ILE A 65 -10.68 15.69 4.95
N PHE A 66 -9.90 16.74 5.20
CA PHE A 66 -8.71 17.06 4.39
C PHE A 66 -7.71 15.90 4.36
N MET A 67 -7.38 15.32 5.51
CA MET A 67 -6.46 14.17 5.55
C MET A 67 -7.03 12.96 4.81
N GLN A 68 -8.32 12.66 4.98
CA GLN A 68 -8.96 11.56 4.25
C GLN A 68 -8.91 11.81 2.75
N GLY A 69 -9.24 13.01 2.28
CA GLY A 69 -9.18 13.38 0.87
C GLY A 69 -7.79 13.25 0.28
N VAL A 70 -6.76 13.82 0.94
CA VAL A 70 -5.37 13.71 0.49
C VAL A 70 -4.91 12.25 0.46
N SER A 71 -5.22 11.47 1.49
CA SER A 71 -4.87 10.05 1.53
C SER A 71 -5.55 9.25 0.41
N GLY A 72 -6.83 9.55 0.12
CA GLY A 72 -7.58 8.92 -0.96
C GLY A 72 -6.99 9.24 -2.33
N ILE A 73 -6.63 10.50 -2.60
CA ILE A 73 -5.97 10.89 -3.86
C ILE A 73 -4.63 10.19 -4.01
N LYS A 74 -3.80 10.15 -2.95
CA LYS A 74 -2.49 9.51 -2.99
C LYS A 74 -2.60 8.00 -3.18
N LEU A 75 -3.55 7.36 -2.51
CA LEU A 75 -3.86 5.94 -2.68
C LEU A 75 -4.38 5.63 -4.08
N PHE A 76 -5.25 6.48 -4.63
CA PHE A 76 -5.70 6.35 -6.01
C PHE A 76 -4.50 6.39 -6.97
N LYS A 77 -3.63 7.40 -6.85
CA LYS A 77 -2.40 7.47 -7.65
C LYS A 77 -1.51 6.23 -7.52
N LEU A 78 -1.41 5.66 -6.31
CA LEU A 78 -0.65 4.44 -6.06
C LEU A 78 -1.27 3.21 -6.74
N ASN A 79 -2.60 3.08 -6.67
CA ASN A 79 -3.35 1.96 -7.25
C ASN A 79 -3.42 2.00 -8.79
N PHE A 80 -3.39 3.20 -9.38
CA PHE A 80 -3.40 3.41 -10.84
C PHE A 80 -1.99 3.54 -11.43
N LYS A 81 -0.95 3.26 -10.64
CA LYS A 81 0.40 3.20 -11.16
C LYS A 81 0.61 1.87 -11.87
N ASP A 82 0.92 1.96 -13.17
CA ASP A 82 1.32 0.82 -13.98
C ASP A 82 2.84 0.57 -13.82
N TYR A 83 3.18 -0.71 -13.73
CA TYR A 83 4.54 -1.22 -13.68
C TYR A 83 4.76 -2.14 -14.88
N SER A 84 5.89 -1.98 -15.57
CA SER A 84 6.22 -2.80 -16.73
C SER A 84 6.43 -4.26 -16.34
N LEU A 85 5.89 -5.17 -17.13
CA LEU A 85 6.22 -6.59 -17.08
C LEU A 85 7.41 -6.84 -18.00
N ALA A 86 8.45 -7.51 -17.52
CA ALA A 86 9.60 -7.88 -18.35
C ALA A 86 9.25 -8.90 -19.44
N ARG A 87 8.15 -9.64 -19.26
CA ARG A 87 7.61 -10.60 -20.23
C ARG A 87 6.11 -10.84 -19.98
N PRO A 88 5.37 -11.34 -20.99
CA PRO A 88 3.98 -11.73 -20.81
C PRO A 88 3.84 -12.78 -19.70
N LEU A 89 2.88 -12.56 -18.81
CA LEU A 89 2.64 -13.44 -17.66
C LEU A 89 1.14 -13.59 -17.42
N THR A 90 0.71 -14.79 -17.06
CA THR A 90 -0.66 -15.06 -16.59
C THR A 90 -0.73 -15.01 -15.07
N ASP A 91 -1.93 -14.78 -14.52
CA ASP A 91 -2.14 -14.81 -13.06
C ASP A 91 -1.72 -16.15 -12.44
N ASP A 92 -1.88 -17.26 -13.18
CA ASP A 92 -1.54 -18.62 -12.76
C ASP A 92 -0.04 -18.84 -12.66
N GLN A 93 0.70 -18.38 -13.68
CA GLN A 93 2.16 -18.39 -13.67
C GLN A 93 2.71 -17.51 -12.55
N LEU A 94 2.16 -16.30 -12.41
CA LEU A 94 2.55 -15.38 -11.35
C LEU A 94 2.34 -16.00 -9.96
N PHE A 95 1.17 -16.59 -9.71
CA PHE A 95 0.88 -17.22 -8.42
C PHE A 95 1.83 -18.39 -8.14
N THR A 96 2.09 -19.22 -9.14
CA THR A 96 2.99 -20.39 -9.01
C THR A 96 4.40 -19.95 -8.65
N GLN A 97 4.92 -18.93 -9.32
CA GLN A 97 6.26 -18.37 -9.03
C GLN A 97 6.33 -17.69 -7.66
N LEU A 98 5.31 -16.91 -7.29
CA LEU A 98 5.26 -16.27 -5.98
C LEU A 98 5.11 -17.26 -4.83
N SER A 99 4.49 -18.42 -5.09
CA SER A 99 4.32 -19.49 -4.11
C SER A 99 5.62 -20.26 -3.87
N SER A 100 6.58 -20.23 -4.80
CA SER A 100 7.89 -20.86 -4.63
C SER A 100 8.92 -19.96 -3.94
N ILE A 101 8.65 -18.66 -3.82
CA ILE A 101 9.50 -17.71 -3.08
C ILE A 101 9.19 -17.80 -1.59
N ASN A 102 10.23 -17.77 -0.75
CA ASN A 102 10.06 -17.67 0.69
C ASN A 102 9.39 -16.33 1.05
N GLN A 103 8.16 -16.40 1.57
CA GLN A 103 7.35 -15.22 1.85
C GLN A 103 7.69 -14.66 3.23
N HIS A 104 7.82 -13.33 3.32
CA HIS A 104 7.96 -12.64 4.60
C HIS A 104 6.67 -12.83 5.44
N PRO A 105 6.75 -13.07 6.76
CA PRO A 105 5.60 -13.43 7.61
C PRO A 105 4.47 -12.38 7.65
N ASP A 106 4.79 -11.11 7.39
CA ASP A 106 3.77 -10.05 7.26
C ASP A 106 2.95 -10.14 5.97
N PHE A 107 3.34 -10.98 5.00
CA PHE A 107 2.62 -11.20 3.76
C PHE A 107 2.01 -12.59 3.71
N LYS A 108 0.79 -12.65 3.17
CA LYS A 108 0.13 -13.89 2.78
C LYS A 108 -0.28 -13.78 1.32
N ILE A 109 0.11 -14.74 0.49
CA ILE A 109 -0.25 -14.76 -0.93
C ILE A 109 -1.40 -15.76 -1.16
N GLU A 110 -2.40 -15.35 -1.93
CA GLU A 110 -3.57 -16.18 -2.26
C GLU A 110 -3.92 -16.02 -3.75
N LYS A 111 -4.33 -17.12 -4.39
CA LYS A 111 -4.95 -17.09 -5.71
C LYS A 111 -6.44 -16.85 -5.53
N GLY A 112 -6.95 -15.75 -6.09
CA GLY A 112 -8.39 -15.47 -6.11
C GLY A 112 -8.95 -15.51 -7.53
N ALA A 113 -10.28 -15.40 -7.64
CA ALA A 113 -10.98 -15.48 -8.92
C ALA A 113 -10.62 -14.35 -9.91
N TRP A 114 -9.99 -13.26 -9.43
CA TRP A 114 -9.67 -12.10 -10.24
C TRP A 114 -8.18 -11.75 -10.24
N GLY A 115 -7.32 -12.73 -9.97
CA GLY A 115 -5.86 -12.60 -10.03
C GLY A 115 -5.18 -12.98 -8.71
N VAL A 116 -3.96 -12.52 -8.54
CA VAL A 116 -3.14 -12.80 -7.35
C VAL A 116 -3.36 -11.73 -6.28
N TYR A 117 -3.49 -12.16 -5.03
CA TYR A 117 -3.73 -11.30 -3.89
C TYR A 117 -2.60 -11.43 -2.87
N PHE A 118 -2.09 -10.29 -2.41
CA PHE A 118 -1.22 -10.19 -1.25
C PHE A 118 -2.01 -9.61 -0.09
N THR A 119 -2.03 -10.27 1.06
CA THR A 119 -2.55 -9.70 2.30
C THR A 119 -1.39 -9.29 3.18
N PHE A 120 -1.30 -8.00 3.50
CA PHE A 120 -0.24 -7.42 4.32
C PHE A 120 -0.73 -7.15 5.76
N LYS A 121 -0.04 -7.69 6.76
CA LYS A 121 -0.34 -7.58 8.20
C LYS A 121 -1.81 -7.82 8.55
N ASN A 122 -2.48 -8.69 7.78
CA ASN A 122 -3.92 -8.94 7.88
C ASN A 122 -4.78 -7.65 7.87
N THR A 123 -4.28 -6.57 7.27
CA THR A 123 -4.87 -5.22 7.32
C THR A 123 -5.32 -4.76 5.95
N THR A 124 -4.44 -4.87 4.96
CA THR A 124 -4.74 -4.53 3.56
C THR A 124 -4.55 -5.75 2.67
N THR A 125 -5.39 -5.82 1.64
CA THR A 125 -5.27 -6.77 0.55
C THR A 125 -4.89 -5.99 -0.72
N HIS A 126 -3.91 -6.50 -1.44
CA HIS A 126 -3.36 -5.92 -2.66
C HIS A 126 -3.60 -6.91 -3.80
N ARG A 127 -4.46 -6.53 -4.73
CA ARG A 127 -4.74 -7.32 -5.93
C ARG A 127 -3.77 -6.92 -7.04
N ILE A 128 -3.14 -7.89 -7.66
CA ILE A 128 -2.36 -7.68 -8.87
C ILE A 128 -3.33 -7.74 -10.05
N ARG A 129 -3.35 -6.67 -10.85
CA ARG A 129 -4.10 -6.64 -12.11
C ARG A 129 -3.10 -6.57 -13.24
N ILE A 130 -3.01 -7.65 -14.01
CA ILE A 130 -2.20 -7.73 -15.21
C ILE A 130 -3.01 -7.23 -16.41
N ASP A 131 -2.43 -6.31 -17.18
CA ASP A 131 -2.90 -5.92 -18.50
C ASP A 131 -1.96 -6.52 -19.54
N LYS A 132 -2.44 -7.57 -20.22
CA LYS A 132 -1.64 -8.34 -21.19
C LYS A 132 -1.37 -7.56 -22.47
N GLU A 133 -2.29 -6.70 -22.87
CA GLU A 133 -2.16 -5.91 -24.11
C GLU A 133 -1.06 -4.86 -23.96
N LYS A 134 -1.02 -4.20 -22.79
CA LYS A 134 -0.03 -3.18 -22.48
C LYS A 134 1.26 -3.72 -21.88
N GLN A 135 1.30 -5.02 -21.54
CA GLN A 135 2.40 -5.66 -20.81
C GLN A 135 2.77 -4.92 -19.52
N VAL A 136 1.75 -4.54 -18.76
CA VAL A 136 1.92 -3.88 -17.45
C VAL A 136 1.10 -4.59 -16.38
N TYR A 137 1.45 -4.33 -15.13
CA TYR A 137 0.62 -4.69 -13.99
C TYR A 137 0.39 -3.47 -13.09
N SER A 138 -0.73 -3.47 -12.38
CA SER A 138 -1.04 -2.50 -11.33
C SER A 138 -1.31 -3.22 -10.00
N ILE A 139 -1.03 -2.55 -8.89
CA ILE A 139 -1.21 -3.08 -7.54
C ILE A 139 -2.37 -2.33 -6.88
N ILE A 140 -3.55 -2.94 -6.85
CA ILE A 140 -4.76 -2.33 -6.30
C ILE A 140 -4.87 -2.69 -4.83
N SER A 141 -4.60 -1.72 -3.96
CA SER A 141 -4.62 -1.87 -2.51
C SER A 141 -5.97 -1.48 -1.93
N LYS A 142 -6.49 -2.30 -1.01
CA LYS A 142 -7.72 -2.05 -0.24
C LYS A 142 -7.61 -2.55 1.19
N LEU A 143 -8.30 -1.91 2.14
CA LEU A 143 -8.49 -2.48 3.48
C LEU A 143 -9.29 -3.79 3.40
N THR A 144 -8.93 -4.75 4.26
CA THR A 144 -9.76 -5.95 4.41
C THR A 144 -11.12 -5.57 5.00
N ARG A 145 -12.18 -6.32 4.65
CA ARG A 145 -13.56 -6.02 5.07
C ARG A 145 -13.68 -5.84 6.59
N LYS A 146 -12.99 -6.69 7.36
CA LYS A 146 -12.89 -6.60 8.83
C LYS A 146 -12.27 -5.28 9.29
N ASN A 147 -11.20 -4.83 8.64
CA ASN A 147 -10.52 -3.59 9.03
C ASN A 147 -11.19 -2.34 8.52
N LEU A 148 -11.96 -2.40 7.43
CA LEU A 148 -12.80 -1.29 6.99
C LEU A 148 -13.83 -0.91 8.07
N VAL A 149 -14.42 -1.91 8.74
CA VAL A 149 -15.33 -1.69 9.88
C VAL A 149 -14.57 -1.19 11.12
N LYS A 150 -13.45 -1.83 11.48
CA LYS A 150 -12.66 -1.46 12.67
C LYS A 150 -11.97 -0.11 12.56
N LYS A 151 -11.62 0.35 11.36
CA LYS A 151 -10.85 1.58 11.09
C LYS A 151 -11.70 2.65 10.39
N ARG A 152 -13.03 2.58 10.52
CA ARG A 152 -13.99 3.54 9.94
C ARG A 152 -13.72 5.02 10.27
N HIS A 153 -13.00 5.29 11.36
CA HIS A 153 -12.64 6.63 11.77
C HIS A 153 -11.34 7.14 11.14
N ASN A 154 -10.64 6.38 10.30
CA ASN A 154 -9.54 6.88 9.47
C ASN A 154 -9.20 5.90 8.31
N PRO A 155 -10.18 5.49 7.49
CA PRO A 155 -10.01 4.37 6.57
C PRO A 155 -8.98 4.70 5.47
N GLY A 156 -9.09 5.85 4.80
CA GLY A 156 -8.18 6.24 3.71
C GLY A 156 -6.74 6.41 4.17
N VAL A 157 -6.54 7.05 5.34
CA VAL A 157 -5.20 7.22 5.92
C VAL A 157 -4.58 5.87 6.28
N THR A 158 -5.36 4.95 6.86
CA THR A 158 -4.86 3.61 7.23
C THR A 158 -4.54 2.80 5.98
N GLU A 159 -5.44 2.78 5.01
CA GLU A 159 -5.27 2.09 3.74
C GLU A 159 -4.03 2.58 3.00
N TYR A 160 -3.88 3.91 2.86
CA TYR A 160 -2.74 4.51 2.22
C TYR A 160 -1.43 4.21 2.95
N LYS A 161 -1.42 4.27 4.30
CA LYS A 161 -0.24 3.96 5.11
C LYS A 161 0.29 2.55 4.82
N HIS A 162 -0.61 1.56 4.88
CA HIS A 162 -0.25 0.17 4.65
C HIS A 162 0.10 -0.08 3.17
N ALA A 163 -0.63 0.50 2.23
CA ALA A 163 -0.34 0.39 0.80
C ALA A 163 1.02 1.00 0.44
N TYR A 164 1.32 2.19 0.94
CA TYR A 164 2.58 2.88 0.70
C TYR A 164 3.77 2.05 1.18
N THR A 165 3.67 1.43 2.36
CA THR A 165 4.71 0.52 2.86
C THR A 165 4.77 -0.79 2.08
N ALA A 166 3.64 -1.41 1.73
CA ALA A 166 3.63 -2.76 1.16
C ALA A 166 3.99 -2.80 -0.34
N VAL A 167 3.58 -1.79 -1.11
CA VAL A 167 3.71 -1.78 -2.58
C VAL A 167 5.16 -1.97 -3.06
N PRO A 168 6.19 -1.32 -2.47
CA PRO A 168 7.57 -1.56 -2.85
C PRO A 168 8.02 -3.02 -2.67
N TYR A 169 7.66 -3.66 -1.56
CA TYR A 169 7.98 -5.08 -1.32
C TYR A 169 7.24 -6.00 -2.29
N ILE A 170 5.96 -5.73 -2.55
CA ILE A 170 5.18 -6.50 -3.52
C ILE A 170 5.80 -6.40 -4.91
N LYS A 171 6.17 -5.18 -5.33
CA LYS A 171 6.89 -4.96 -6.59
C LYS A 171 8.18 -5.78 -6.65
N GLN A 172 9.01 -5.72 -5.61
CA GLN A 172 10.26 -6.50 -5.55
C GLN A 172 10.02 -8.01 -5.65
N MET A 173 8.99 -8.54 -4.96
CA MET A 173 8.62 -9.96 -5.04
C MET A 173 8.16 -10.36 -6.44
N ILE A 174 7.36 -9.52 -7.10
CA ILE A 174 6.91 -9.77 -8.48
C ILE A 174 8.09 -9.72 -9.45
N ASP A 175 8.93 -8.69 -9.36
CA ASP A 175 10.09 -8.56 -10.24
C ASP A 175 11.04 -9.76 -10.07
N ALA A 176 11.29 -10.22 -8.83
CA ALA A 176 12.10 -11.40 -8.55
C ALA A 176 11.48 -12.70 -9.08
N ALA A 177 10.18 -12.88 -8.94
CA ALA A 177 9.44 -14.02 -9.49
C ALA A 177 9.59 -14.10 -11.02
N ILE A 178 9.48 -12.95 -11.69
CA ILE A 178 9.56 -12.86 -13.14
C ILE A 178 10.99 -13.14 -13.65
N THR A 179 12.03 -12.66 -12.95
CA THR A 179 13.44 -12.87 -13.34
C THR A 179 13.94 -14.29 -13.09
N THR A 180 13.43 -14.97 -12.05
CA THR A 180 13.91 -16.31 -11.67
C THR A 180 13.57 -17.37 -12.72
N GLU A 181 12.40 -17.30 -13.36
CA GLU A 181 12.01 -18.28 -14.39
C GLU A 181 12.69 -18.01 -15.75
N ALA A 182 13.03 -16.76 -16.08
CA ALA A 182 13.83 -16.46 -17.29
C ALA A 182 15.21 -17.16 -17.28
N ARG A 183 15.73 -17.49 -16.08
CA ARG A 183 16.97 -18.26 -15.90
C ARG A 183 16.75 -19.78 -16.04
N VAL A 184 15.53 -20.26 -15.78
CA VAL A 184 15.19 -21.69 -15.92
C VAL A 184 14.86 -22.05 -17.36
N GLU A 185 14.28 -21.12 -18.14
CA GLU A 185 13.96 -21.33 -19.57
C GLU A 185 15.15 -21.07 -20.52
N GLY A 186 16.23 -20.45 -20.03
CA GLY A 186 17.48 -20.19 -20.77
C GLY A 186 18.60 -21.20 -20.49
N LEU A 187 18.30 -22.30 -19.81
CA LEU A 187 19.16 -23.47 -19.58
C LEU A 187 18.61 -24.67 -20.36
#